data_AF-A0A3M7H649-F1
#
_entry.id   AF-A0A3M7H649-F1
#
_cell.length_a   1.000
_cell.length_b   1.000
_cell.length_c   1.000
_cell.angle_alpha   90.00
_cell.angle_beta   90.00
_cell.angle_gamma   90.00
#
_symmetry.space_group_name_H-M   'P 1'
#
loop_
_entity.id
_entity.type
_entity.pdbx_description
1 polymer ?
#
loop_
_entity_poly.entity_id
_entity_poly.type
_entity_poly.pdbx_seq_one_letter_code
_entity_poly.pdbx_strand_id
1 'polypeptide(L)'
;MFSLQTLALGLASLSFVSGQSQYGENQRTLDQDSEAVQQAFFQPIDDIELLGPAFTRPETIPANFPEGQDGPTPQRELQYFVRSIAERNDYMTYREADFKSEEGRSFPYVVLSKQSANGTLESGSGKLRVWLQAAIHGDEPAGDQALMSFLGLLDANATYADYLLDRMDILMLHRYNPDGVSYFQRTLATNFDPNRDSIKLARQQTRDIKTLFNSWSPHISGDMHEFGATTTYGEGNLVHSSDALFSAAKNLNIHPDIRKLSEDLFATSIGSDARIGRNAIGLSQTISFLFETRGIYLADQEFQRRTACGLTMITSLLEAAASNYEQVYSTMTSAIEDFISSDEDIVVTDSPTIEMREYPFVNTDTVSIVRPTVEFASTTPTNANLTRLRPEAYLIPRAWADIAERLRIYGLEVEELEYAYQGPVEALNVTSSTLGETRYEGTVLQTVETRTVNREISLPPGSFWVSTRQKNIGLAFNALEPENIDSYVTFGIIPLEENDEYPIFRVMG
;
A
#
# COMPACT_ATOMS: atom_id res chain seq x y z
N MET A 1 15.63 38.35 -34.94
CA MET A 1 16.50 37.29 -35.48
C MET A 1 17.28 36.70 -34.32
N PHE A 2 16.73 35.70 -33.64
CA PHE A 2 17.48 34.83 -32.74
C PHE A 2 16.91 33.42 -32.92
N SER A 3 17.84 32.50 -33.16
CA SER A 3 17.67 31.15 -33.66
C SER A 3 17.08 30.23 -32.60
N LEU A 4 16.07 29.44 -32.98
CA LEU A 4 15.74 28.18 -32.33
C LEU A 4 16.96 27.25 -32.41
N GLN A 5 17.29 26.57 -31.31
CA GLN A 5 17.93 25.26 -31.34
C GLN A 5 17.12 24.32 -30.44
N THR A 6 16.38 23.48 -31.14
CA THR A 6 15.66 22.30 -30.69
C THR A 6 16.68 21.28 -30.17
N LEU A 7 16.60 20.88 -28.89
CA LEU A 7 17.32 19.69 -28.42
C LEU A 7 16.51 18.46 -28.86
N ALA A 8 16.97 17.84 -29.94
CA ALA A 8 16.46 16.58 -30.45
C ALA A 8 17.09 15.39 -29.72
N LEU A 9 16.27 14.35 -29.56
CA LEU A 9 16.52 13.05 -28.95
C LEU A 9 17.90 12.45 -29.28
N GLY A 10 18.59 12.00 -28.23
CA GLY A 10 19.58 10.93 -28.32
C GLY A 10 18.89 9.58 -28.04
N LEU A 11 18.55 8.85 -29.11
CA LEU A 11 18.21 7.42 -29.01
C LEU A 11 19.48 6.64 -28.63
N ALA A 12 19.58 6.21 -27.37
CA ALA A 12 20.39 5.05 -27.02
C ALA A 12 19.52 3.80 -27.30
N SER A 13 19.84 3.10 -28.39
CA SER A 13 19.31 1.78 -28.69
C SER A 13 19.91 0.76 -27.72
N LEU A 14 19.37 0.72 -26.49
CA LEU A 14 19.55 -0.41 -25.59
C LEU A 14 18.82 -1.61 -26.22
N SER A 15 19.62 -2.62 -26.54
CA SER A 15 19.13 -3.89 -27.07
C SER A 15 18.34 -4.58 -25.96
N PHE A 16 17.03 -4.35 -25.88
CA PHE A 16 16.15 -5.15 -25.05
C PHE A 16 16.10 -6.55 -25.66
N VAL A 17 16.94 -7.45 -25.16
CA VAL A 17 16.52 -8.84 -25.06
C VAL A 17 15.44 -8.82 -23.99
N SER A 18 14.18 -8.65 -24.40
CA SER A 18 13.04 -8.87 -23.54
C SER A 18 13.05 -10.37 -23.20
N GLY A 19 13.73 -10.75 -22.13
CA GLY A 19 13.49 -12.04 -21.50
C GLY A 19 11.99 -12.08 -21.18
N GLN A 20 11.27 -13.01 -21.80
CA GLN A 20 9.87 -13.22 -21.48
C GLN A 20 9.81 -13.62 -20.01
N SER A 21 9.07 -12.88 -19.19
CA SER A 21 8.88 -13.25 -17.79
C SER A 21 8.28 -14.65 -17.72
N GLN A 22 8.83 -15.48 -16.83
CA GLN A 22 8.42 -16.87 -16.65
C GLN A 22 7.57 -17.01 -15.39
N TYR A 23 6.92 -18.14 -15.19
CA TYR A 23 6.24 -18.40 -13.92
C TYR A 23 7.27 -18.64 -12.81
N GLY A 24 7.28 -17.81 -11.77
CA GLY A 24 8.35 -17.80 -10.74
C GLY A 24 9.73 -17.47 -11.31
N GLU A 25 10.77 -17.45 -10.48
CA GLU A 25 12.17 -17.31 -10.94
C GLU A 25 12.44 -16.07 -11.82
N ASN A 26 11.87 -14.91 -11.45
CA ASN A 26 12.11 -13.63 -12.13
C ASN A 26 12.93 -12.68 -11.23
N GLN A 27 14.00 -13.20 -10.64
CA GLN A 27 14.92 -12.41 -9.83
C GLN A 27 15.47 -11.22 -10.63
N ARG A 28 15.67 -10.11 -9.94
CA ARG A 28 16.37 -8.97 -10.52
C ARG A 28 17.87 -9.21 -10.48
N THR A 29 18.58 -8.72 -11.49
CA THR A 29 20.04 -8.63 -11.43
C THR A 29 20.45 -7.76 -10.25
N LEU A 30 21.39 -8.25 -9.44
CA LEU A 30 21.96 -7.46 -8.35
C LEU A 30 22.76 -6.28 -8.90
N ASP A 31 22.68 -5.18 -8.17
CA ASP A 31 23.39 -3.93 -8.44
C ASP A 31 23.73 -3.35 -7.08
N GLN A 32 24.90 -3.73 -6.59
CA GLN A 32 25.37 -3.44 -5.24
C GLN A 32 26.23 -2.17 -5.24
N ASP A 33 26.24 -1.45 -4.12
CA ASP A 33 27.14 -0.33 -3.95
C ASP A 33 28.60 -0.77 -4.00
N SER A 34 29.45 0.10 -4.54
CA SER A 34 30.89 -0.10 -4.45
C SER A 34 31.36 -0.08 -2.99
N GLU A 35 32.43 -0.81 -2.70
CA GLU A 35 33.03 -0.86 -1.37
C GLU A 35 33.34 0.55 -0.81
N ALA A 36 33.77 1.48 -1.66
CA ALA A 36 34.06 2.86 -1.26
C ALA A 36 32.81 3.62 -0.81
N VAL A 37 31.69 3.47 -1.52
CA VAL A 37 30.40 4.08 -1.16
C VAL A 37 29.85 3.48 0.12
N GLN A 38 29.89 2.15 0.23
CA GLN A 38 29.46 1.40 1.41
C GLN A 38 30.25 1.85 2.65
N GLN A 39 31.58 1.86 2.57
CA GLN A 39 32.47 2.26 3.67
C GLN A 39 32.25 3.72 4.11
N ALA A 40 31.95 4.61 3.17
CA ALA A 40 31.78 6.02 3.45
C ALA A 40 30.42 6.38 4.06
N PHE A 41 29.34 5.71 3.66
CA PHE A 41 27.97 6.18 3.95
C PHE A 41 27.05 5.16 4.63
N PHE A 42 27.29 3.85 4.46
CA PHE A 42 26.37 2.80 4.90
C PHE A 42 27.12 1.80 5.78
N GLN A 43 27.41 2.20 7.01
CA GLN A 43 28.09 1.33 7.99
C GLN A 43 27.08 0.57 8.88
N PRO A 44 27.42 -0.60 9.44
CA PRO A 44 26.52 -1.34 10.33
C PRO A 44 25.98 -0.51 11.50
N ILE A 45 24.78 -0.84 11.98
CA ILE A 45 24.14 -0.21 13.15
C ILE A 45 24.23 -1.18 14.33
N ASP A 46 25.28 -1.08 15.14
CA ASP A 46 25.58 -2.08 16.18
C ASP A 46 24.80 -1.88 17.50
N ASP A 47 24.11 -0.76 17.69
CA ASP A 47 23.35 -0.42 18.90
C ASP A 47 21.90 -0.92 18.89
N ILE A 48 21.43 -1.48 17.77
CA ILE A 48 20.09 -2.06 17.63
C ILE A 48 20.19 -3.57 17.56
N GLU A 49 19.73 -4.24 18.61
CA GLU A 49 19.66 -5.70 18.66
C GLU A 49 18.50 -6.23 17.80
N LEU A 50 18.83 -7.08 16.84
CA LEU A 50 17.85 -7.72 15.95
C LEU A 50 17.57 -9.15 16.43
N LEU A 51 16.33 -9.38 16.86
CA LEU A 51 15.91 -10.63 17.50
C LEU A 51 15.12 -11.56 16.56
N GLY A 52 15.16 -11.31 15.25
CA GLY A 52 14.59 -12.19 14.22
C GLY A 52 15.45 -13.43 13.95
N PRO A 53 14.89 -14.47 13.29
CA PRO A 53 15.59 -15.73 13.04
C PRO A 53 16.86 -15.59 12.19
N ALA A 54 16.88 -14.70 11.19
CA ALA A 54 18.10 -14.46 10.40
C ALA A 54 19.29 -13.95 11.23
N PHE A 55 19.04 -13.27 12.35
CA PHE A 55 20.09 -12.68 13.20
C PHE A 55 20.42 -13.56 14.41
N THR A 56 19.43 -14.25 14.97
CA THR A 56 19.60 -15.14 16.13
C THR A 56 20.03 -16.55 15.75
N ARG A 57 19.75 -16.96 14.51
CA ARG A 57 20.06 -18.28 13.94
C ARG A 57 20.62 -18.14 12.52
N PRO A 58 21.77 -17.46 12.34
CA PRO A 58 22.33 -17.17 11.01
C PRO A 58 22.69 -18.44 10.22
N GLU A 59 22.85 -19.60 10.89
CA GLU A 59 23.05 -20.89 10.24
C GLU A 59 21.84 -21.38 9.41
N THR A 60 20.68 -20.72 9.56
CA THR A 60 19.45 -21.02 8.81
C THR A 60 19.28 -20.18 7.54
N ILE A 61 20.11 -19.16 7.35
CA ILE A 61 20.08 -18.32 6.15
C ILE A 61 20.44 -19.18 4.92
N PRO A 62 19.61 -19.18 3.86
CA PRO A 62 19.92 -19.90 2.64
C PRO A 62 21.24 -19.45 2.02
N ALA A 63 22.03 -20.41 1.54
CA ALA A 63 23.32 -20.11 0.93
C ALA A 63 23.21 -19.25 -0.34
N ASN A 64 22.04 -19.20 -0.99
CA ASN A 64 21.82 -18.40 -2.20
C ASN A 64 21.23 -16.99 -1.91
N PHE A 65 21.08 -16.60 -0.64
CA PHE A 65 20.61 -15.25 -0.30
C PHE A 65 21.59 -14.15 -0.76
N PRO A 66 22.91 -14.28 -0.59
CA PRO A 66 23.87 -13.30 -1.09
C PRO A 66 23.80 -13.07 -2.61
N GLU A 67 23.40 -14.10 -3.37
CA GLU A 67 23.20 -14.03 -4.82
C GLU A 67 21.80 -13.53 -5.21
N GLY A 68 20.94 -13.20 -4.24
CA GLY A 68 19.58 -12.72 -4.47
C GLY A 68 18.69 -13.77 -5.13
N GLN A 69 18.86 -15.05 -4.80
CA GLN A 69 18.03 -16.14 -5.32
C GLN A 69 17.01 -16.65 -4.31
N ASP A 70 17.31 -16.53 -3.01
CA ASP A 70 16.44 -16.95 -1.92
C ASP A 70 16.28 -15.82 -0.88
N GLY A 71 15.11 -15.71 -0.24
CA GLY A 71 14.94 -14.83 0.92
C GLY A 71 15.71 -15.30 2.16
N PRO A 72 16.08 -14.39 3.09
CA PRO A 72 16.99 -14.70 4.21
C PRO A 72 16.41 -15.63 5.27
N THR A 73 15.09 -15.75 5.35
CA THR A 73 14.40 -16.65 6.29
C THR A 73 13.46 -17.59 5.53
N PRO A 74 13.71 -18.91 5.49
CA PRO A 74 12.79 -19.87 4.88
C PRO A 74 11.42 -19.85 5.56
N GLN A 75 10.35 -20.15 4.81
CA GLN A 75 8.97 -20.15 5.33
C GLN A 75 8.80 -20.99 6.60
N ARG A 76 9.47 -22.14 6.69
CA ARG A 76 9.43 -23.01 7.88
C ARG A 76 10.04 -22.35 9.12
N GLU A 77 11.10 -21.56 8.94
CA GLU A 77 11.79 -20.89 10.05
C GLU A 77 10.94 -19.73 10.56
N LEU A 78 10.30 -18.97 9.66
CA LEU A 78 9.29 -17.97 10.01
C LEU A 78 8.17 -18.61 10.83
N GLN A 79 7.53 -19.68 10.34
CA GLN A 79 6.45 -20.34 11.05
C GLN A 79 6.87 -20.85 12.43
N TYR A 80 8.04 -21.49 12.51
CA TYR A 80 8.59 -21.99 13.77
C TYR A 80 8.84 -20.85 14.75
N PHE A 81 9.48 -19.77 14.32
CA PHE A 81 9.76 -18.59 15.13
C PHE A 81 8.48 -17.96 15.69
N VAL A 82 7.55 -17.64 14.80
CA VAL A 82 6.30 -16.95 15.14
C VAL A 82 5.40 -17.81 16.04
N ARG A 83 5.34 -19.12 15.80
CA ARG A 83 4.60 -20.03 16.68
C ARG A 83 5.25 -20.15 18.06
N SER A 84 6.57 -20.33 18.10
CA SER A 84 7.30 -20.52 19.35
C SER A 84 7.27 -19.29 20.26
N ILE A 85 7.24 -18.09 19.67
CA ILE A 85 7.14 -16.83 20.43
C ILE A 85 5.72 -16.59 20.93
N ALA A 86 4.72 -16.94 20.14
CA ALA A 86 3.33 -16.87 20.56
C ALA A 86 3.01 -17.84 21.70
N GLU A 87 3.51 -19.08 21.64
CA GLU A 87 3.26 -20.12 22.67
C GLU A 87 3.79 -19.77 24.06
N ARG A 88 4.74 -18.82 24.18
CA ARG A 88 5.33 -18.40 25.47
C ARG A 88 4.91 -17.00 25.94
N ASN A 89 4.07 -16.30 25.18
CA ASN A 89 3.56 -14.99 25.52
C ASN A 89 2.03 -14.98 25.49
N ASP A 90 1.38 -14.82 26.64
CA ASP A 90 -0.09 -14.86 26.76
C ASP A 90 -0.80 -13.76 25.95
N TYR A 91 -0.08 -12.68 25.61
CA TYR A 91 -0.60 -11.57 24.80
C TYR A 91 -0.37 -11.75 23.29
N MET A 92 0.18 -12.89 22.84
CA MET A 92 0.44 -13.19 21.44
C MET A 92 -0.38 -14.40 20.99
N THR A 93 -1.21 -14.24 19.96
CA THR A 93 -2.00 -15.34 19.37
C THR A 93 -1.52 -15.62 17.95
N TYR A 94 -0.86 -16.76 17.74
CA TYR A 94 -0.56 -17.27 16.40
C TYR A 94 -1.84 -17.70 15.69
N ARG A 95 -1.97 -17.31 14.42
CA ARG A 95 -3.03 -17.77 13.53
C ARG A 95 -2.46 -18.08 12.16
N GLU A 96 -3.11 -19.02 11.48
CA GLU A 96 -2.91 -19.26 10.05
C GLU A 96 -4.17 -18.80 9.34
N ALA A 97 -4.02 -18.03 8.25
CA ALA A 97 -5.17 -17.63 7.44
C ALA A 97 -5.82 -18.86 6.78
N ASP A 98 -7.12 -18.76 6.51
CA ASP A 98 -7.92 -19.79 5.85
C ASP A 98 -7.73 -19.81 4.32
N PHE A 99 -6.89 -18.92 3.78
CA PHE A 99 -6.48 -18.86 2.39
C PHE A 99 -4.98 -19.17 2.21
N LYS A 100 -4.58 -19.42 0.95
CA LYS A 100 -3.23 -19.79 0.55
C LYS A 100 -2.73 -18.90 -0.59
N SER A 101 -1.42 -18.87 -0.78
CA SER A 101 -0.81 -18.17 -1.91
C SER A 101 -1.12 -18.89 -3.23
N GLU A 102 -0.71 -18.32 -4.36
CA GLU A 102 -0.93 -18.92 -5.68
C GLU A 102 -0.25 -20.29 -5.83
N GLU A 103 0.85 -20.53 -5.11
CA GLU A 103 1.52 -21.83 -5.02
C GLU A 103 1.17 -22.64 -3.76
N GLY A 104 0.16 -22.23 -3.00
CA GLY A 104 -0.36 -23.00 -1.86
C GLY A 104 0.38 -22.78 -0.53
N ARG A 105 1.28 -21.78 -0.42
CA ARG A 105 1.94 -21.43 0.85
C ARG A 105 0.93 -20.80 1.82
N SER A 106 1.10 -21.11 3.10
CA SER A 106 0.28 -20.55 4.18
C SER A 106 0.61 -19.09 4.47
N PHE A 107 -0.35 -18.35 5.03
CA PHE A 107 -0.15 -17.00 5.59
C PHE A 107 -0.21 -17.03 7.14
N PRO A 108 0.93 -17.23 7.82
CA PRO A 108 0.98 -17.08 9.27
C PRO A 108 0.92 -15.59 9.66
N TYR A 109 0.07 -15.27 10.63
CA TYR A 109 -0.02 -13.95 11.22
C TYR A 109 -0.17 -14.04 12.74
N VAL A 110 0.12 -12.95 13.44
CA VAL A 110 -0.04 -12.86 14.89
C VAL A 110 -0.98 -11.73 15.24
N VAL A 111 -1.83 -11.98 16.24
CA VAL A 111 -2.58 -10.94 16.93
C VAL A 111 -1.93 -10.71 18.29
N LEU A 112 -1.49 -9.47 18.53
CA LEU A 112 -0.95 -8.99 19.80
C LEU A 112 -2.04 -8.24 20.55
N SER A 113 -2.45 -8.76 21.70
CA SER A 113 -3.48 -8.16 22.55
C SER A 113 -3.42 -8.77 23.95
N LYS A 114 -3.63 -7.98 25.00
CA LYS A 114 -3.69 -8.48 26.40
C LYS A 114 -4.88 -9.42 26.71
N GLN A 115 -5.78 -9.67 25.73
CA GLN A 115 -7.03 -10.44 25.81
C GLN A 115 -8.08 -10.01 26.86
N SER A 116 -9.33 -9.93 26.42
CA SER A 116 -10.44 -10.60 27.12
C SER A 116 -10.45 -12.05 26.63
N ALA A 117 -10.45 -13.01 27.56
CA ALA A 117 -10.11 -14.42 27.36
C ALA A 117 -11.01 -15.24 26.40
N ASN A 118 -11.90 -14.62 25.62
CA ASN A 118 -12.84 -15.27 24.71
C ASN A 118 -12.91 -14.56 23.33
N GLY A 119 -11.92 -14.82 22.48
CA GLY A 119 -12.15 -15.14 21.06
C GLY A 119 -12.63 -14.07 20.06
N THR A 120 -12.99 -12.85 20.47
CA THR A 120 -13.32 -11.76 19.53
C THR A 120 -12.86 -10.43 20.09
N LEU A 121 -12.12 -9.66 19.29
CA LEU A 121 -11.81 -8.27 19.63
C LEU A 121 -13.13 -7.49 19.60
N GLU A 122 -13.53 -6.95 20.73
CA GLU A 122 -14.74 -6.13 20.79
C GLU A 122 -14.52 -4.84 20.00
N SER A 123 -15.40 -4.59 19.02
CA SER A 123 -15.51 -3.25 18.43
C SER A 123 -15.84 -2.27 19.57
N GLY A 124 -15.01 -1.24 19.73
CA GLY A 124 -15.15 -0.27 20.83
C GLY A 124 -14.38 -0.61 22.11
N SER A 125 -13.36 -1.47 22.05
CA SER A 125 -12.45 -1.77 23.17
C SER A 125 -11.72 -0.54 23.76
N GLY A 126 -11.85 0.63 23.13
CA GLY A 126 -11.09 1.83 23.50
C GLY A 126 -9.60 1.65 23.25
N LYS A 127 -9.21 0.87 22.22
CA LYS A 127 -7.83 0.71 21.80
C LYS A 127 -7.65 1.04 20.32
N LEU A 128 -6.45 1.49 19.99
CA LEU A 128 -6.03 1.62 18.60
C LEU A 128 -5.91 0.24 17.97
N ARG A 129 -6.54 0.01 16.82
CA ARG A 129 -6.34 -1.20 16.02
C ARG A 129 -5.24 -0.92 15.01
N VAL A 130 -4.18 -1.72 15.03
CA VAL A 130 -3.00 -1.53 14.19
C VAL A 130 -2.84 -2.73 13.26
N TRP A 131 -2.55 -2.48 11.99
CA TRP A 131 -2.16 -3.48 11.01
C TRP A 131 -0.71 -3.27 10.61
N LEU A 132 0.11 -4.31 10.69
CA LEU A 132 1.49 -4.29 10.19
C LEU A 132 1.66 -5.39 9.15
N GLN A 133 2.26 -5.06 8.01
CA GLN A 133 2.59 -6.02 6.97
C GLN A 133 3.94 -5.75 6.34
N ALA A 134 4.49 -6.78 5.70
CA ALA A 134 5.72 -6.70 4.94
C ALA A 134 5.72 -7.67 3.76
N ALA A 135 6.76 -7.57 2.94
CA ALA A 135 7.04 -8.48 1.83
C ALA A 135 5.86 -8.63 0.88
N ILE A 136 5.22 -7.51 0.52
CA ILE A 136 4.33 -7.46 -0.65
C ILE A 136 5.13 -7.64 -1.93
N HIS A 137 6.37 -7.14 -1.95
CA HIS A 137 7.40 -7.59 -2.88
C HIS A 137 8.35 -8.56 -2.18
N GLY A 138 8.69 -9.66 -2.86
CA GLY A 138 9.49 -10.73 -2.27
C GLY A 138 11.00 -10.49 -2.29
N ASP A 139 11.47 -9.57 -3.13
CA ASP A 139 12.87 -9.12 -3.24
C ASP A 139 13.20 -7.95 -2.30
N GLU A 140 12.32 -7.67 -1.33
CA GLU A 140 12.43 -6.59 -0.34
C GLU A 140 12.50 -7.19 1.09
N PRO A 141 13.55 -7.98 1.40
CA PRO A 141 13.60 -8.82 2.58
C PRO A 141 13.67 -8.06 3.91
N ALA A 142 14.21 -6.85 4.00
CA ALA A 142 14.43 -6.19 5.29
C ALA A 142 13.13 -5.95 6.08
N GLY A 143 12.00 -5.76 5.37
CA GLY A 143 10.71 -5.49 5.99
C GLY A 143 10.14 -6.64 6.82
N ASP A 144 10.14 -7.88 6.31
CA ASP A 144 9.58 -9.02 7.05
C ASP A 144 10.49 -9.44 8.23
N GLN A 145 11.80 -9.17 8.10
CA GLN A 145 12.79 -9.40 9.15
C GLN A 145 12.70 -8.36 10.27
N ALA A 146 12.35 -7.12 9.93
CA ALA A 146 12.06 -6.07 10.91
C ALA A 146 10.82 -6.43 11.74
N LEU A 147 9.76 -6.95 11.10
CA LEU A 147 8.58 -7.44 11.81
C LEU A 147 8.89 -8.63 12.74
N MET A 148 9.68 -9.59 12.28
CA MET A 148 10.13 -10.69 13.15
C MET A 148 11.00 -10.21 14.31
N SER A 149 11.91 -9.26 14.06
CA SER A 149 12.75 -8.67 15.10
C SER A 149 11.92 -7.87 16.12
N PHE A 150 10.84 -7.21 15.67
CA PHE A 150 9.89 -6.55 16.56
C PHE A 150 9.17 -7.55 17.48
N LEU A 151 8.74 -8.72 16.99
CA LEU A 151 8.20 -9.76 17.86
C LEU A 151 9.24 -10.24 18.89
N GLY A 152 10.49 -10.41 18.47
CA GLY A 152 11.60 -10.74 19.37
C GLY A 152 11.82 -9.67 20.45
N LEU A 153 11.73 -8.39 20.09
CA LEU A 153 11.81 -7.27 21.03
C LEU A 153 10.69 -7.30 22.07
N LEU A 154 9.45 -7.59 21.67
CA LEU A 154 8.32 -7.68 22.60
C LEU A 154 8.49 -8.85 23.59
N ASP A 155 8.94 -10.01 23.11
CA ASP A 155 9.23 -11.18 23.94
C ASP A 155 10.37 -10.91 24.94
N ALA A 156 11.42 -10.21 24.51
CA ALA A 156 12.54 -9.84 25.37
C ALA A 156 12.18 -8.72 26.38
N ASN A 157 11.16 -7.91 26.09
CA ASN A 157 10.80 -6.74 26.88
C ASN A 157 9.29 -6.66 27.15
N ALA A 158 8.84 -7.47 28.11
CA ALA A 158 7.43 -7.52 28.52
C ALA A 158 6.89 -6.16 28.98
N THR A 159 7.70 -5.29 29.60
CA THR A 159 7.27 -3.93 30.01
C THR A 159 6.95 -3.05 28.80
N TYR A 160 7.75 -3.15 27.74
CA TYR A 160 7.50 -2.43 26.50
C TYR A 160 6.27 -2.97 25.76
N ALA A 161 6.13 -4.30 25.71
CA ALA A 161 4.91 -4.93 25.21
C ALA A 161 3.66 -4.48 25.99
N ASP A 162 3.76 -4.43 27.31
CA ASP A 162 2.69 -3.99 28.21
C ASP A 162 2.28 -2.52 27.94
N TYR A 163 3.26 -1.63 27.75
CA TYR A 163 3.07 -0.22 27.42
C TYR A 163 2.30 -0.01 26.12
N LEU A 164 2.69 -0.72 25.05
CA LEU A 164 2.00 -0.64 23.76
C LEU A 164 0.61 -1.24 23.86
N LEU A 165 0.51 -2.48 24.38
CA LEU A 165 -0.73 -3.25 24.35
C LEU A 165 -1.80 -2.77 25.34
N ASP A 166 -1.49 -1.84 26.24
CA ASP A 166 -2.51 -1.08 26.98
C ASP A 166 -3.35 -0.17 26.08
N ARG A 167 -2.79 0.28 24.96
CA ARG A 167 -3.36 1.32 24.10
C ARG A 167 -3.74 0.82 22.72
N MET A 168 -3.18 -0.31 22.30
CA MET A 168 -3.42 -0.85 20.97
C MET A 168 -3.51 -2.37 20.94
N ASP A 169 -4.28 -2.87 19.98
CA ASP A 169 -4.24 -4.25 19.53
C ASP A 169 -3.58 -4.26 18.14
N ILE A 170 -2.70 -5.22 17.88
CA ILE A 170 -1.88 -5.25 16.65
C ILE A 170 -2.10 -6.57 15.92
N LEU A 171 -2.44 -6.51 14.63
CA LEU A 171 -2.40 -7.66 13.73
C LEU A 171 -1.17 -7.52 12.82
N MET A 172 -0.32 -8.55 12.80
CA MET A 172 0.90 -8.59 12.00
C MET A 172 0.87 -9.69 10.94
N LEU A 173 0.73 -9.31 9.67
CA LEU A 173 0.86 -10.18 8.51
C LEU A 173 2.31 -10.14 8.00
N HIS A 174 3.13 -11.10 8.41
CA HIS A 174 4.57 -11.10 8.14
C HIS A 174 4.93 -11.06 6.66
N ARG A 175 4.19 -11.82 5.83
CA ARG A 175 4.44 -11.91 4.38
C ARG A 175 3.15 -11.77 3.62
N TYR A 176 3.05 -10.71 2.82
CA TYR A 176 1.97 -10.54 1.86
C TYR A 176 2.19 -11.43 0.61
N ASN A 177 3.44 -11.66 0.20
CA ASN A 177 3.81 -12.43 -0.99
C ASN A 177 4.83 -13.53 -0.67
N PRO A 178 4.42 -14.63 0.01
CA PRO A 178 5.33 -15.71 0.39
C PRO A 178 5.94 -16.44 -0.81
N ASP A 179 5.26 -16.45 -1.97
CA ASP A 179 5.79 -17.03 -3.20
C ASP A 179 6.91 -16.17 -3.76
N GLY A 180 6.70 -14.85 -3.84
CA GLY A 180 7.72 -13.90 -4.25
C GLY A 180 8.95 -13.95 -3.34
N VAL A 181 8.77 -14.07 -2.01
CA VAL A 181 9.89 -14.23 -1.07
C VAL A 181 10.66 -15.52 -1.34
N SER A 182 9.96 -16.61 -1.68
CA SER A 182 10.59 -17.89 -2.00
C SER A 182 11.44 -17.82 -3.27
N TYR A 183 11.08 -16.98 -4.22
CA TYR A 183 11.84 -16.77 -5.46
C TYR A 183 12.78 -15.56 -5.39
N PHE A 184 12.79 -14.80 -4.30
CA PHE A 184 13.45 -13.50 -4.22
C PHE A 184 13.08 -12.58 -5.41
N GLN A 185 11.78 -12.46 -5.70
CA GLN A 185 11.26 -11.65 -6.79
C GLN A 185 10.19 -10.67 -6.31
N ARG A 186 10.05 -9.57 -7.04
CA ARG A 186 9.06 -8.52 -6.74
C ARG A 186 7.62 -9.00 -6.79
N THR A 187 7.26 -9.70 -7.84
CA THR A 187 5.87 -9.99 -8.20
C THR A 187 5.38 -11.28 -7.54
N LEU A 188 4.08 -11.54 -7.60
CA LEU A 188 3.55 -12.89 -7.38
C LEU A 188 4.19 -13.88 -8.39
N ALA A 189 4.09 -15.18 -8.14
CA ALA A 189 4.61 -16.21 -9.08
C ALA A 189 4.08 -16.02 -10.52
N THR A 190 2.91 -15.42 -10.68
CA THR A 190 2.27 -15.08 -11.97
C THR A 190 2.68 -13.75 -12.60
N ASN A 191 3.71 -13.07 -12.08
CA ASN A 191 4.22 -11.77 -12.57
C ASN A 191 3.27 -10.59 -12.43
N PHE A 192 2.29 -10.68 -11.54
CA PHE A 192 1.47 -9.54 -11.15
C PHE A 192 2.13 -8.79 -9.99
N ASP A 193 2.20 -7.47 -10.04
CA ASP A 193 2.65 -6.64 -8.91
C ASP A 193 1.48 -6.48 -7.92
N PRO A 194 1.53 -7.13 -6.74
CA PRO A 194 0.45 -7.05 -5.77
C PRO A 194 0.27 -5.63 -5.18
N ASN A 195 1.32 -4.80 -5.17
CA ASN A 195 1.24 -3.40 -4.75
C ASN A 195 0.68 -2.47 -5.83
N ARG A 196 0.17 -3.03 -6.94
CA ARG A 196 -0.67 -2.35 -7.94
C ARG A 196 -2.07 -2.93 -8.03
N ASP A 197 -2.43 -3.88 -7.16
CA ASP A 197 -3.70 -4.61 -7.24
C ASP A 197 -4.77 -4.11 -6.26
N SER A 198 -4.46 -3.12 -5.42
CA SER A 198 -5.34 -2.76 -4.28
C SER A 198 -6.68 -2.14 -4.69
N ILE A 199 -6.79 -1.57 -5.90
CA ILE A 199 -8.06 -1.10 -6.49
C ILE A 199 -8.58 -2.04 -7.58
N LYS A 200 -7.70 -2.78 -8.26
CA LYS A 200 -8.13 -3.72 -9.30
C LYS A 200 -8.64 -5.02 -8.76
N LEU A 201 -8.22 -5.47 -7.58
CA LEU A 201 -8.50 -6.79 -7.02
C LEU A 201 -8.45 -7.92 -8.07
N ALA A 202 -7.44 -7.93 -8.94
CA ALA A 202 -7.33 -8.89 -10.02
C ALA A 202 -6.95 -10.28 -9.50
N ARG A 203 -6.23 -10.36 -8.37
CA ARG A 203 -5.74 -11.63 -7.81
C ARG A 203 -6.52 -12.04 -6.57
N GLN A 204 -6.79 -13.34 -6.44
CA GLN A 204 -7.54 -13.89 -5.29
C GLN A 204 -6.80 -13.65 -3.97
N GLN A 205 -5.47 -13.84 -3.95
CA GLN A 205 -4.63 -13.54 -2.78
C GLN A 205 -4.81 -12.09 -2.28
N THR A 206 -4.85 -11.12 -3.20
CA THR A 206 -5.11 -9.71 -2.86
C THR A 206 -6.49 -9.56 -2.23
N ARG A 207 -7.52 -10.20 -2.80
CA ARG A 207 -8.89 -10.15 -2.27
C ARG A 207 -8.97 -10.72 -0.87
N ASP A 208 -8.37 -11.88 -0.64
CA ASP A 208 -8.41 -12.56 0.65
C ASP A 208 -7.69 -11.74 1.74
N ILE A 209 -6.51 -11.20 1.44
CA ILE A 209 -5.78 -10.31 2.36
C ILE A 209 -6.57 -9.02 2.62
N LYS A 210 -7.23 -8.44 1.60
CA LYS A 210 -8.06 -7.24 1.79
C LYS A 210 -9.30 -7.53 2.63
N THR A 211 -9.93 -8.68 2.47
CA THR A 211 -11.03 -9.11 3.35
C THR A 211 -10.56 -9.22 4.80
N LEU A 212 -9.40 -9.84 5.05
CA LEU A 212 -8.82 -9.92 6.39
C LEU A 212 -8.51 -8.51 6.95
N PHE A 213 -7.86 -7.64 6.16
CA PHE A 213 -7.57 -6.27 6.52
C PHE A 213 -8.83 -5.47 6.91
N ASN A 214 -9.89 -5.57 6.10
CA ASN A 214 -11.13 -4.84 6.33
C ASN A 214 -11.92 -5.40 7.53
N SER A 215 -11.83 -6.72 7.79
CA SER A 215 -12.41 -7.32 9.00
C SER A 215 -11.74 -6.82 10.29
N TRP A 216 -10.46 -6.49 10.22
CA TRP A 216 -9.72 -5.86 11.33
C TRP A 216 -10.09 -4.39 11.52
N SER A 217 -10.35 -3.68 10.41
CA SER A 217 -10.73 -2.26 10.34
C SER A 217 -9.77 -1.35 11.15
N PRO A 218 -8.47 -1.33 10.80
CA PRO A 218 -7.44 -0.63 11.56
C PRO A 218 -7.66 0.88 11.60
N HIS A 219 -7.19 1.49 12.70
CA HIS A 219 -6.95 2.92 12.80
C HIS A 219 -5.59 3.30 12.22
N ILE A 220 -4.59 2.43 12.36
CA ILE A 220 -3.21 2.63 11.87
C ILE A 220 -2.76 1.42 11.04
N SER A 221 -2.08 1.66 9.93
CA SER A 221 -1.46 0.62 9.10
C SER A 221 -0.01 0.98 8.74
N GLY A 222 0.88 0.00 8.81
CA GLY A 222 2.26 0.09 8.32
C GLY A 222 2.57 -1.01 7.32
N ASP A 223 3.11 -0.62 6.17
CA ASP A 223 3.54 -1.53 5.10
C ASP A 223 5.05 -1.37 4.83
N MET A 224 5.80 -2.43 5.07
CA MET A 224 7.27 -2.43 5.01
C MET A 224 7.77 -2.85 3.62
N HIS A 225 8.50 -1.96 2.98
CA HIS A 225 9.08 -2.06 1.63
C HIS A 225 10.58 -1.74 1.66
N GLU A 226 11.18 -1.89 0.48
CA GLU A 226 12.48 -1.31 0.17
C GLU A 226 12.43 -0.44 -1.09
N PHE A 227 13.33 0.53 -1.21
CA PHE A 227 13.51 1.32 -2.42
C PHE A 227 14.83 0.97 -3.12
N GLY A 228 14.94 1.37 -4.39
CA GLY A 228 16.12 1.18 -5.24
C GLY A 228 17.37 1.84 -4.67
N ALA A 229 18.27 1.04 -4.11
CA ALA A 229 19.52 1.52 -3.52
C ALA A 229 20.41 2.20 -4.56
N THR A 230 20.51 1.61 -5.75
CA THR A 230 21.39 2.04 -6.83
C THR A 230 20.64 2.73 -7.98
N THR A 231 19.37 3.09 -7.80
CA THR A 231 18.67 3.92 -8.78
C THR A 231 19.40 5.25 -8.95
N THR A 232 19.94 5.48 -10.15
CA THR A 232 20.78 6.64 -10.44
C THR A 232 19.98 7.83 -10.98
N TYR A 233 20.35 9.03 -10.56
CA TYR A 233 19.83 10.31 -11.03
C TYR A 233 20.93 11.16 -11.68
N GLY A 234 20.54 12.27 -12.31
CA GLY A 234 21.47 13.18 -12.98
C GLY A 234 22.15 12.52 -14.19
N GLU A 235 23.48 12.56 -14.24
CA GLU A 235 24.28 11.91 -15.29
C GLU A 235 24.47 10.40 -15.06
N GLY A 236 23.73 9.81 -14.12
CA GLY A 236 23.84 8.39 -13.78
C GLY A 236 24.80 8.10 -12.62
N ASN A 237 25.24 9.12 -11.89
CA ASN A 237 26.22 8.98 -10.80
C ASN A 237 25.68 9.40 -9.42
N LEU A 238 24.41 9.79 -9.32
CA LEU A 238 23.78 10.20 -8.08
C LEU A 238 22.82 9.13 -7.56
N VAL A 239 23.04 8.63 -6.35
CA VAL A 239 22.12 7.69 -5.68
C VAL A 239 21.60 8.30 -4.38
N HIS A 240 20.43 7.86 -3.91
CA HIS A 240 19.84 8.35 -2.66
C HIS A 240 20.81 8.17 -1.49
N SER A 241 20.97 9.22 -0.67
CA SER A 241 21.80 9.17 0.54
C SER A 241 21.05 8.69 1.79
N SER A 242 19.73 8.51 1.69
CA SER A 242 18.87 8.15 2.82
C SER A 242 18.92 6.65 3.10
N ASP A 243 18.90 6.26 4.38
CA ASP A 243 18.72 4.85 4.75
C ASP A 243 17.27 4.39 4.65
N ALA A 244 16.35 5.32 4.85
CA ALA A 244 14.93 5.08 4.83
C ALA A 244 14.15 6.27 4.27
N LEU A 245 13.04 5.96 3.62
CA LEU A 245 11.99 6.89 3.21
C LEU A 245 10.70 6.51 3.90
N PHE A 246 9.88 7.51 4.19
CA PHE A 246 8.63 7.33 4.92
C PHE A 246 7.51 8.14 4.27
N SER A 247 6.38 7.50 3.99
CA SER A 247 5.26 8.11 3.27
C SER A 247 3.93 7.80 3.93
N ALA A 248 3.17 8.86 4.25
CA ALA A 248 1.76 8.76 4.60
C ALA A 248 0.85 8.72 3.37
N ALA A 249 -0.33 8.11 3.47
CA ALA A 249 -1.37 8.21 2.45
C ALA A 249 -1.85 9.66 2.22
N LYS A 250 -2.11 10.02 0.97
CA LYS A 250 -2.40 11.40 0.53
C LYS A 250 -3.68 11.59 -0.28
N ASN A 251 -4.36 10.51 -0.68
CA ASN A 251 -5.56 10.62 -1.51
C ASN A 251 -6.60 11.57 -0.88
N LEU A 252 -7.17 12.47 -1.69
CA LEU A 252 -8.02 13.55 -1.18
C LEU A 252 -9.39 13.09 -0.65
N ASN A 253 -9.82 11.86 -0.95
CA ASN A 253 -11.02 11.24 -0.36
C ASN A 253 -10.76 10.62 1.04
N ILE A 254 -9.58 10.86 1.63
CA ILE A 254 -9.29 10.61 3.05
C ILE A 254 -9.61 11.88 3.83
N HIS A 255 -10.31 11.74 4.97
CA HIS A 255 -10.69 12.86 5.82
C HIS A 255 -9.49 13.77 6.14
N PRO A 256 -9.62 15.11 6.01
CA PRO A 256 -8.50 16.04 6.15
C PRO A 256 -7.79 15.94 7.50
N ASP A 257 -8.52 15.70 8.60
CA ASP A 257 -7.89 15.54 9.91
C ASP A 257 -7.05 14.26 10.02
N ILE A 258 -7.41 13.18 9.33
CA ILE A 258 -6.60 11.94 9.30
C ILE A 258 -5.33 12.20 8.50
N ARG A 259 -5.43 12.87 7.35
CA ARG A 259 -4.27 13.26 6.53
C ARG A 259 -3.35 14.21 7.30
N LYS A 260 -3.91 15.23 7.94
CA LYS A 260 -3.17 16.19 8.76
C LYS A 260 -2.51 15.52 9.96
N LEU A 261 -3.19 14.61 10.65
CA LEU A 261 -2.59 13.84 11.73
C LEU A 261 -1.42 12.99 11.21
N SER A 262 -1.58 12.35 10.05
CA SER A 262 -0.50 11.62 9.38
C SER A 262 0.66 12.53 8.99
N GLU A 263 0.40 13.81 8.70
CA GLU A 263 1.39 14.79 8.27
C GLU A 263 2.17 15.43 9.42
N ASP A 264 1.43 15.98 10.37
CA ASP A 264 1.95 16.81 11.44
C ASP A 264 2.56 15.96 12.55
N LEU A 265 1.97 14.80 12.85
CA LEU A 265 2.43 13.91 13.91
C LEU A 265 3.44 12.87 13.41
N PHE A 266 3.32 12.42 12.16
CA PHE A 266 4.08 11.25 11.69
C PHE A 266 5.01 11.52 10.48
N ALA A 267 4.58 12.14 9.36
CA ALA A 267 5.34 12.11 8.08
C ALA A 267 5.18 13.34 7.16
N THR A 268 6.21 13.73 6.39
CA THR A 268 6.14 14.99 5.61
C THR A 268 6.04 14.96 4.06
N SER A 269 5.88 13.86 3.29
CA SER A 269 5.41 13.87 1.86
C SER A 269 5.42 12.50 1.12
N ILE A 270 4.66 12.37 0.00
CA ILE A 270 4.76 11.47 -1.20
C ILE A 270 3.36 11.08 -1.77
N GLY A 271 3.19 11.06 -3.12
CA GLY A 271 2.11 10.50 -4.01
C GLY A 271 0.69 10.09 -3.50
N SER A 272 -0.37 10.50 -4.20
CA SER A 272 -1.82 10.33 -3.88
C SER A 272 -2.57 9.17 -4.58
N ASP A 273 -1.97 8.49 -5.56
CA ASP A 273 -2.63 7.43 -6.36
C ASP A 273 -3.22 6.29 -5.50
N ALA A 274 -4.51 6.00 -5.66
CA ALA A 274 -5.25 4.99 -4.92
C ALA A 274 -4.78 3.56 -5.19
N ARG A 275 -4.26 3.24 -6.38
CA ARG A 275 -3.77 1.89 -6.72
C ARG A 275 -2.58 1.42 -5.88
N ILE A 276 -1.84 2.36 -5.29
CA ILE A 276 -0.73 2.06 -4.38
C ILE A 276 -1.30 1.62 -3.04
N GLY A 277 -0.80 0.52 -2.48
CA GLY A 277 -1.35 -0.13 -1.29
C GLY A 277 -1.63 0.82 -0.13
N ARG A 278 -0.73 1.77 0.17
CA ARG A 278 -0.89 2.75 1.26
C ARG A 278 -2.11 3.66 1.07
N ASN A 279 -2.38 4.14 -0.14
CA ASN A 279 -3.48 5.06 -0.42
C ASN A 279 -4.82 4.31 -0.45
N ALA A 280 -4.86 3.10 -1.04
CA ALA A 280 -6.03 2.24 -0.92
C ALA A 280 -6.38 1.92 0.54
N ILE A 281 -5.38 1.65 1.38
CA ILE A 281 -5.59 1.49 2.83
C ILE A 281 -6.05 2.81 3.46
N GLY A 282 -5.44 3.93 3.09
CA GLY A 282 -5.86 5.24 3.59
C GLY A 282 -7.34 5.56 3.31
N LEU A 283 -7.84 5.14 2.14
CA LEU A 283 -9.24 5.32 1.71
C LEU A 283 -10.28 4.58 2.56
N SER A 284 -9.87 3.62 3.40
CA SER A 284 -10.71 3.08 4.48
C SER A 284 -10.70 3.95 5.75
N GLN A 285 -10.34 5.24 5.64
CA GLN A 285 -10.17 6.17 6.76
C GLN A 285 -9.23 5.60 7.83
N THR A 286 -8.03 5.23 7.38
CA THR A 286 -6.95 4.63 8.17
C THR A 286 -5.70 5.49 8.04
N ILE A 287 -5.01 5.78 9.15
CA ILE A 287 -3.65 6.34 9.09
C ILE A 287 -2.75 5.28 8.48
N SER A 288 -2.23 5.52 7.29
CA SER A 288 -1.56 4.49 6.49
C SER A 288 -0.17 4.95 6.08
N PHE A 289 0.82 4.12 6.35
CA PHE A 289 2.20 4.39 6.02
C PHE A 289 2.82 3.31 5.15
N LEU A 290 3.67 3.78 4.23
CA LEU A 290 4.62 2.97 3.51
C LEU A 290 6.02 3.35 3.97
N PHE A 291 6.75 2.35 4.48
CA PHE A 291 8.13 2.46 4.91
C PHE A 291 9.03 1.88 3.84
N GLU A 292 10.05 2.59 3.38
CA GLU A 292 11.01 2.06 2.43
C GLU A 292 12.42 2.10 3.02
N THR A 293 13.04 0.96 3.25
CA THR A 293 14.49 0.91 3.54
C THR A 293 15.29 0.81 2.25
N ARG A 294 16.53 1.28 2.25
CA ARG A 294 17.37 1.31 1.03
C ARG A 294 17.92 -0.08 0.70
N GLY A 295 17.30 -0.88 -0.18
CA GLY A 295 17.91 -2.17 -0.51
C GLY A 295 17.35 -3.06 -1.61
N ILE A 296 16.47 -2.56 -2.49
CA ILE A 296 16.28 -3.25 -3.77
C ILE A 296 17.63 -3.31 -4.50
N TYR A 297 17.92 -4.47 -5.12
CA TYR A 297 19.16 -4.84 -5.81
C TYR A 297 20.36 -5.24 -4.92
N LEU A 298 20.23 -5.15 -3.60
CA LEU A 298 21.36 -5.36 -2.68
C LEU A 298 21.54 -6.79 -2.16
N ALA A 299 20.51 -7.63 -2.23
CA ALA A 299 20.51 -8.98 -1.63
C ALA A 299 20.87 -8.96 -0.13
N ASP A 300 22.10 -9.36 0.25
CA ASP A 300 22.60 -9.38 1.63
C ASP A 300 23.42 -8.14 2.02
N GLN A 301 23.81 -7.30 1.05
CA GLN A 301 24.55 -6.06 1.34
C GLN A 301 23.72 -5.14 2.25
N GLU A 302 24.34 -4.63 3.32
CA GLU A 302 23.71 -3.81 4.36
C GLU A 302 22.46 -4.40 5.01
N PHE A 303 22.25 -5.71 4.95
CA PHE A 303 21.01 -6.35 5.40
C PHE A 303 20.69 -6.11 6.90
N GLN A 304 21.71 -6.11 7.76
CA GLN A 304 21.56 -5.76 9.18
C GLN A 304 21.08 -4.31 9.35
N ARG A 305 21.76 -3.36 8.70
CA ARG A 305 21.44 -1.94 8.75
C ARG A 305 20.02 -1.66 8.27
N ARG A 306 19.64 -2.24 7.12
CA ARG A 306 18.29 -2.13 6.55
C ARG A 306 17.23 -2.66 7.52
N THR A 307 17.46 -3.84 8.10
CA THR A 307 16.52 -4.42 9.07
C THR A 307 16.40 -3.58 10.34
N ALA A 308 17.53 -3.04 10.85
CA ALA A 308 17.54 -2.14 12.00
C ALA A 308 16.81 -0.81 11.74
N CYS A 309 16.98 -0.22 10.56
CA CYS A 309 16.19 0.92 10.11
C CYS A 309 14.69 0.58 10.07
N GLY A 310 14.34 -0.58 9.52
CA GLY A 310 12.96 -1.08 9.49
C GLY A 310 12.34 -1.21 10.88
N LEU A 311 13.07 -1.83 11.83
CA LEU A 311 12.63 -1.99 13.21
C LEU A 311 12.41 -0.62 13.86
N THR A 312 13.35 0.31 13.69
CA THR A 312 13.27 1.69 14.23
C THR A 312 12.04 2.43 13.72
N MET A 313 11.72 2.28 12.43
CA MET A 313 10.55 2.91 11.82
C MET A 313 9.24 2.40 12.43
N ILE A 314 9.11 1.08 12.61
CA ILE A 314 7.92 0.48 13.22
C ILE A 314 7.80 0.90 14.69
N THR A 315 8.88 0.78 15.48
CA THR A 315 8.82 1.15 16.91
C THR A 315 8.51 2.63 17.09
N SER A 316 9.11 3.51 16.27
CA SER A 316 8.82 4.95 16.30
C SER A 316 7.35 5.26 15.99
N LEU A 317 6.76 4.60 14.98
CA LEU A 317 5.34 4.75 14.67
C LEU A 317 4.46 4.35 15.86
N LEU A 318 4.71 3.17 16.43
CA LEU A 318 3.89 2.63 17.52
C LEU A 318 4.05 3.44 18.81
N GLU A 319 5.26 3.89 19.13
CA GLU A 319 5.54 4.75 20.28
C GLU A 319 4.92 6.14 20.13
N ALA A 320 4.99 6.74 18.94
CA ALA A 320 4.32 8.00 18.66
C ALA A 320 2.79 7.85 18.80
N ALA A 321 2.21 6.76 18.30
CA ALA A 321 0.78 6.47 18.46
C ALA A 321 0.39 6.21 19.94
N ALA A 322 1.20 5.45 20.69
CA ALA A 322 0.95 5.14 22.09
C ALA A 322 1.07 6.39 22.99
N SER A 323 2.12 7.20 22.80
CA SER A 323 2.34 8.42 23.56
C SER A 323 1.27 9.49 23.31
N ASN A 324 0.66 9.49 22.12
CA ASN A 324 -0.42 10.40 21.72
C ASN A 324 -1.78 9.71 21.63
N TYR A 325 -1.99 8.61 22.38
CA TYR A 325 -3.17 7.74 22.25
C TYR A 325 -4.51 8.50 22.21
N GLU A 326 -4.77 9.39 23.18
CA GLU A 326 -6.03 10.13 23.27
C GLU A 326 -6.28 11.01 22.04
N GLN A 327 -5.25 11.70 21.57
CA GLN A 327 -5.33 12.53 20.36
C GLN A 327 -5.61 11.65 19.15
N VAL A 328 -4.83 10.58 18.94
CA VAL A 328 -4.99 9.71 17.78
C VAL A 328 -6.37 9.04 17.78
N TYR A 329 -6.78 8.44 18.89
CA TYR A 329 -8.05 7.72 18.97
C TYR A 329 -9.26 8.64 18.79
N SER A 330 -9.27 9.81 19.44
CA SER A 330 -10.38 10.77 19.31
C SER A 330 -10.44 11.41 17.92
N THR A 331 -9.30 11.79 17.33
CA THR A 331 -9.25 12.30 15.95
C THR A 331 -9.77 11.25 14.97
N MET A 332 -9.34 9.99 15.09
CA MET A 332 -9.81 8.93 14.19
C MET A 332 -11.31 8.69 14.31
N THR A 333 -11.84 8.62 15.53
CA THR A 333 -13.27 8.36 15.76
C THR A 333 -14.12 9.50 15.22
N SER A 334 -13.81 10.75 15.59
CA SER A 334 -14.56 11.93 15.14
C SER A 334 -14.45 12.14 13.63
N ALA A 335 -13.27 11.94 13.03
CA ALA A 335 -13.08 12.09 11.59
C ALA A 335 -13.89 11.05 10.79
N ILE A 336 -14.00 9.82 11.27
CA ILE A 336 -14.81 8.78 10.63
C ILE A 336 -16.30 9.13 10.72
N GLU A 337 -16.77 9.57 11.89
CA GLU A 337 -18.16 10.01 12.08
C GLU A 337 -18.51 11.20 11.17
N ASP A 338 -17.64 12.21 11.13
CA ASP A 338 -17.80 13.38 10.26
C ASP A 338 -17.82 12.97 8.78
N PHE A 339 -16.86 12.15 8.33
CA PHE A 339 -16.79 11.66 6.96
C PHE A 339 -18.04 10.87 6.53
N ILE A 340 -18.63 10.07 7.42
CA ILE A 340 -19.86 9.32 7.16
C ILE A 340 -21.05 10.28 6.96
N SER A 341 -21.13 11.33 7.78
CA SER A 341 -22.24 12.30 7.76
C SER A 341 -22.09 13.44 6.74
N SER A 342 -20.88 13.64 6.20
CA SER A 342 -20.52 14.78 5.35
C SER A 342 -21.18 14.80 3.97
N ASP A 343 -21.60 15.98 3.53
CA ASP A 343 -22.12 16.26 2.17
C ASP A 343 -21.08 16.91 1.24
N GLU A 344 -19.82 16.99 1.68
CA GLU A 344 -18.74 17.58 0.89
C GLU A 344 -18.53 16.86 -0.44
N ASP A 345 -18.08 17.62 -1.44
CA ASP A 345 -17.75 17.09 -2.76
C ASP A 345 -16.69 15.97 -2.69
N ILE A 346 -16.85 14.97 -3.54
CA ILE A 346 -15.83 13.95 -3.78
C ILE A 346 -14.78 14.48 -4.75
N VAL A 347 -13.53 14.04 -4.57
CA VAL A 347 -12.45 14.32 -5.51
C VAL A 347 -12.32 13.16 -6.49
N VAL A 348 -12.42 13.45 -7.79
CA VAL A 348 -12.32 12.47 -8.87
C VAL A 348 -10.90 12.40 -9.40
N THR A 349 -10.25 13.54 -9.62
CA THR A 349 -8.85 13.61 -10.06
C THR A 349 -8.09 14.66 -9.28
N ASP A 350 -6.79 14.45 -9.13
CA ASP A 350 -5.88 15.34 -8.41
C ASP A 350 -4.52 15.46 -9.10
N SER A 351 -3.71 16.42 -8.63
CA SER A 351 -2.35 16.62 -9.12
C SER A 351 -1.38 17.09 -8.03
N PRO A 352 -0.09 16.74 -8.15
CA PRO A 352 0.96 17.30 -7.31
C PRO A 352 1.30 18.73 -7.72
N THR A 353 1.93 19.47 -6.82
CA THR A 353 2.61 20.73 -7.11
C THR A 353 4.07 20.44 -7.49
N ILE A 354 4.50 20.88 -8.66
CA ILE A 354 5.91 20.79 -9.06
C ILE A 354 6.69 21.95 -8.44
N GLU A 355 7.75 21.64 -7.71
CA GLU A 355 8.63 22.63 -7.10
C GLU A 355 10.11 22.22 -7.17
N MET A 356 10.99 23.21 -7.14
CA MET A 356 12.44 22.98 -7.16
C MET A 356 12.98 22.96 -5.74
N ARG A 357 13.67 21.88 -5.34
CA ARG A 357 14.25 21.74 -4.00
C ARG A 357 15.64 21.16 -4.06
N GLU A 358 16.51 21.56 -3.14
CA GLU A 358 17.78 20.87 -2.93
C GLU A 358 17.53 19.52 -2.26
N TYR A 359 18.07 18.45 -2.83
CA TYR A 359 17.90 17.10 -2.30
C TYR A 359 19.27 16.40 -2.17
N PRO A 360 19.57 15.76 -1.02
CA PRO A 360 20.87 15.12 -0.81
C PRO A 360 20.98 13.80 -1.59
N PHE A 361 22.10 13.64 -2.28
CA PHE A 361 22.49 12.42 -2.97
C PHE A 361 23.94 12.06 -2.62
N VAL A 362 24.27 10.77 -2.68
CA VAL A 362 25.66 10.31 -2.79
C VAL A 362 26.07 10.41 -4.25
N ASN A 363 27.12 11.18 -4.55
CA ASN A 363 27.83 11.09 -5.81
C ASN A 363 28.80 9.91 -5.75
N THR A 364 28.55 8.91 -6.58
CA THR A 364 29.29 7.64 -6.60
C THR A 364 30.68 7.75 -7.21
N ASP A 365 30.91 8.70 -8.13
CA ASP A 365 32.24 8.94 -8.73
C ASP A 365 33.20 9.59 -7.74
N THR A 366 32.69 10.57 -6.97
CA THR A 366 33.50 11.37 -6.05
C THR A 366 33.42 10.92 -4.60
N VAL A 367 32.55 9.95 -4.29
CA VAL A 367 32.26 9.42 -2.94
C VAL A 367 31.99 10.57 -1.96
N SER A 368 31.00 11.41 -2.28
CA SER A 368 30.65 12.60 -1.49
C SER A 368 29.16 12.89 -1.52
N ILE A 369 28.66 13.61 -0.51
CA ILE A 369 27.27 14.10 -0.51
C ILE A 369 27.17 15.39 -1.32
N VAL A 370 26.26 15.42 -2.28
CA VAL A 370 25.91 16.60 -3.08
C VAL A 370 24.43 16.92 -2.92
N ARG A 371 24.04 18.18 -3.16
CA ARG A 371 22.66 18.68 -3.01
C ARG A 371 22.19 19.43 -4.25
N PRO A 372 22.08 18.76 -5.41
CA PRO A 372 21.53 19.41 -6.59
C PRO A 372 20.09 19.87 -6.36
N THR A 373 19.69 20.93 -7.06
CA THR A 373 18.28 21.31 -7.16
C THR A 373 17.57 20.33 -8.09
N VAL A 374 16.55 19.64 -7.58
CA VAL A 374 15.74 18.68 -8.34
C VAL A 374 14.32 19.21 -8.52
N GLU A 375 13.69 18.79 -9.61
CA GLU A 375 12.23 18.90 -9.76
C GLU A 375 11.57 17.88 -8.82
N PHE A 376 10.71 18.37 -7.94
CA PHE A 376 10.06 17.58 -6.91
C PHE A 376 8.55 17.68 -7.07
N ALA A 377 7.90 16.54 -7.33
CA ALA A 377 6.44 16.43 -7.39
C ALA A 377 5.88 16.32 -5.98
N SER A 378 5.50 17.46 -5.41
CA SER A 378 5.05 17.60 -4.04
C SER A 378 3.54 17.36 -3.92
N THR A 379 3.18 16.48 -2.99
CA THR A 379 1.77 16.16 -2.66
C THR A 379 1.32 16.79 -1.35
N THR A 380 2.06 17.78 -0.85
CA THR A 380 1.78 18.48 0.41
C THR A 380 1.71 19.99 0.16
N PRO A 381 0.55 20.55 -0.23
CA PRO A 381 -0.72 19.86 -0.45
C PRO A 381 -0.84 19.23 -1.85
N THR A 382 -1.72 18.24 -1.97
CA THR A 382 -2.23 17.73 -3.25
C THR A 382 -3.40 18.61 -3.69
N ASN A 383 -3.51 18.91 -4.99
CA ASN A 383 -4.55 19.80 -5.52
C ASN A 383 -5.65 19.00 -6.22
N ALA A 384 -6.91 19.24 -5.87
CA ALA A 384 -8.04 18.66 -6.59
C ALA A 384 -8.16 19.30 -7.99
N ASN A 385 -8.27 18.47 -9.02
CA ASN A 385 -8.43 18.89 -10.41
C ASN A 385 -9.91 18.81 -10.85
N LEU A 386 -10.58 17.72 -10.50
CA LEU A 386 -12.00 17.49 -10.78
C LEU A 386 -12.69 17.05 -9.50
N THR A 387 -13.75 17.75 -9.11
CA THR A 387 -14.64 17.36 -8.01
C THR A 387 -16.06 17.13 -8.50
N ARG A 388 -16.85 16.40 -7.71
CA ARG A 388 -18.27 16.14 -7.95
C ARG A 388 -19.04 16.15 -6.65
N LEU A 389 -20.32 16.50 -6.70
CA LEU A 389 -21.22 16.35 -5.55
C LEU A 389 -21.21 14.88 -5.07
N ARG A 390 -21.13 14.66 -3.76
CA ARG A 390 -21.30 13.31 -3.21
C ARG A 390 -22.72 12.80 -3.51
N PRO A 391 -22.87 11.65 -4.20
CA PRO A 391 -24.19 11.06 -4.35
C PRO A 391 -24.66 10.47 -3.03
N GLU A 392 -25.97 10.34 -2.83
CA GLU A 392 -26.51 9.60 -1.68
C GLU A 392 -26.17 8.10 -1.78
N ALA A 393 -26.20 7.57 -3.00
CA ALA A 393 -25.80 6.19 -3.28
C ALA A 393 -25.33 5.99 -4.72
N TYR A 394 -24.56 4.92 -4.93
CA TYR A 394 -24.36 4.33 -6.25
C TYR A 394 -25.38 3.19 -6.47
N LEU A 395 -25.98 3.16 -7.66
CA LEU A 395 -26.84 2.09 -8.13
C LEU A 395 -26.11 1.25 -9.18
N ILE A 396 -25.97 -0.04 -8.90
CA ILE A 396 -25.25 -1.00 -9.74
C ILE A 396 -26.25 -2.02 -10.28
N PRO A 397 -26.48 -2.10 -11.61
CA PRO A 397 -27.38 -3.11 -12.17
C PRO A 397 -26.91 -4.54 -11.86
N ARG A 398 -27.85 -5.47 -11.68
CA ARG A 398 -27.54 -6.91 -11.42
C ARG A 398 -26.58 -7.58 -12.42
N ALA A 399 -26.43 -7.02 -13.62
CA ALA A 399 -25.47 -7.50 -14.63
C ALA A 399 -24.01 -7.26 -14.23
N TRP A 400 -23.75 -6.31 -13.32
CA TRP A 400 -22.45 -5.91 -12.81
C TRP A 400 -22.23 -6.42 -11.37
N ALA A 401 -22.71 -7.63 -11.06
CA ALA A 401 -22.59 -8.22 -9.72
C ALA A 401 -21.13 -8.42 -9.27
N ASP A 402 -20.18 -8.55 -10.19
CA ASP A 402 -18.77 -8.64 -9.86
C ASP A 402 -18.21 -7.32 -9.29
N ILE A 403 -18.72 -6.17 -9.76
CA ILE A 403 -18.42 -4.84 -9.22
C ILE A 403 -18.90 -4.75 -7.77
N ALA A 404 -20.16 -5.15 -7.52
CA ALA A 404 -20.72 -5.20 -6.18
C ALA A 404 -19.88 -6.08 -5.23
N GLU A 405 -19.43 -7.25 -5.71
CA GLU A 405 -18.59 -8.15 -4.91
C GLU A 405 -17.21 -7.56 -4.59
N ARG A 406 -16.60 -6.83 -5.54
CA ARG A 406 -15.34 -6.11 -5.29
C ARG A 406 -15.50 -5.04 -4.21
N LEU A 407 -16.63 -4.33 -4.20
CA LEU A 407 -16.93 -3.34 -3.15
C LEU A 407 -17.14 -4.01 -1.78
N ARG A 408 -17.75 -5.20 -1.73
CA ARG A 408 -17.83 -5.97 -0.48
C ARG A 408 -16.45 -6.40 0.04
N ILE A 409 -15.52 -6.78 -0.84
CA ILE A 409 -14.13 -7.09 -0.47
C ILE A 409 -13.42 -5.86 0.11
N TYR A 410 -13.74 -4.66 -0.36
CA TYR A 410 -13.32 -3.40 0.27
C TYR A 410 -13.96 -3.10 1.62
N GLY A 411 -14.82 -3.99 2.12
CA GLY A 411 -15.55 -3.80 3.36
C GLY A 411 -16.68 -2.76 3.25
N LEU A 412 -17.15 -2.45 2.04
CA LEU A 412 -18.36 -1.65 1.88
C LEU A 412 -19.61 -2.51 2.14
N GLU A 413 -20.59 -1.88 2.78
CA GLU A 413 -21.96 -2.38 2.84
C GLU A 413 -22.61 -2.17 1.46
N VAL A 414 -23.06 -3.28 0.86
CA VAL A 414 -23.68 -3.33 -0.46
C VAL A 414 -25.01 -4.08 -0.35
N GLU A 415 -26.11 -3.32 -0.38
CA GLU A 415 -27.47 -3.86 -0.31
C GLU A 415 -27.87 -4.42 -1.68
N GLU A 416 -28.40 -5.64 -1.71
CA GLU A 416 -29.06 -6.20 -2.89
C GLU A 416 -30.57 -5.90 -2.80
N LEU A 417 -31.10 -5.20 -3.80
CA LEU A 417 -32.49 -4.74 -3.80
C LEU A 417 -33.45 -5.90 -4.09
N GLU A 418 -34.36 -6.17 -3.17
CA GLU A 418 -35.43 -7.17 -3.36
C GLU A 418 -36.58 -6.66 -4.26
N TYR A 419 -36.54 -5.39 -4.64
CA TYR A 419 -37.56 -4.71 -5.43
C TYR A 419 -36.97 -4.05 -6.69
N ALA A 420 -37.84 -3.72 -7.64
CA ALA A 420 -37.43 -2.94 -8.80
C ALA A 420 -37.25 -1.48 -8.40
N TYR A 421 -36.06 -0.93 -8.59
CA TYR A 421 -35.85 0.51 -8.44
C TYR A 421 -36.49 1.24 -9.63
N GLN A 422 -37.23 2.32 -9.35
CA GLN A 422 -37.72 3.27 -10.33
C GLN A 422 -37.55 4.67 -9.75
N GLY A 423 -36.81 5.52 -10.44
CA GLY A 423 -36.59 6.87 -9.97
C GLY A 423 -35.51 7.63 -10.72
N PRO A 424 -35.32 8.90 -10.35
CA PRO A 424 -34.34 9.78 -10.96
C PRO A 424 -32.93 9.37 -10.52
N VAL A 425 -32.02 9.40 -11.47
CA VAL A 425 -30.59 9.25 -11.26
C VAL A 425 -29.81 10.28 -12.07
N GLU A 426 -28.62 10.54 -11.60
CA GLU A 426 -27.55 11.15 -12.36
C GLU A 426 -26.77 10.05 -13.09
N ALA A 427 -26.78 10.07 -14.43
CA ALA A 427 -26.00 9.19 -15.30
C ALA A 427 -24.81 9.95 -15.91
N LEU A 428 -23.76 9.21 -16.29
CA LEU A 428 -22.57 9.77 -16.94
C LEU A 428 -22.48 9.26 -18.38
N ASN A 429 -22.44 10.17 -19.36
CA ASN A 429 -22.23 9.83 -20.76
C ASN A 429 -20.80 10.14 -21.16
N VAL A 430 -20.13 9.19 -21.80
CA VAL A 430 -18.74 9.33 -22.23
C VAL A 430 -18.64 10.28 -23.43
N THR A 431 -17.80 11.30 -23.32
CA THR A 431 -17.54 12.30 -24.37
C THR A 431 -16.22 12.06 -25.10
N SER A 432 -15.28 11.36 -24.49
CA SER A 432 -14.04 10.92 -25.12
C SER A 432 -13.56 9.63 -24.45
N SER A 433 -12.91 8.76 -25.21
CA SER A 433 -12.34 7.50 -24.73
C SER A 433 -11.04 7.20 -25.46
N THR A 434 -9.95 7.06 -24.71
CA THR A 434 -8.61 6.84 -25.25
C THR A 434 -7.94 5.68 -24.55
N LEU A 435 -7.21 4.86 -25.31
CA LEU A 435 -6.45 3.73 -24.79
C LEU A 435 -4.95 4.08 -24.76
N GLY A 436 -4.27 3.64 -23.70
CA GLY A 436 -2.82 3.75 -23.59
C GLY A 436 -2.09 2.91 -24.64
N GLU A 437 -0.86 3.32 -24.96
CA GLU A 437 -0.03 2.62 -25.95
C GLU A 437 0.62 1.35 -25.39
N THR A 438 0.69 1.22 -24.07
CA THR A 438 1.36 0.12 -23.37
C THR A 438 0.42 -0.57 -22.39
N ARG A 439 0.80 -1.81 -22.01
CA ARG A 439 0.11 -2.55 -20.96
C ARG A 439 0.67 -2.14 -19.59
N TYR A 440 -0.24 -1.98 -18.65
CA TYR A 440 0.02 -1.80 -17.24
C TYR A 440 -0.54 -3.00 -16.49
N GLU A 441 0.31 -3.84 -15.88
CA GLU A 441 -0.14 -5.02 -15.11
C GLU A 441 -1.14 -5.89 -15.88
N GLY A 442 -0.84 -6.19 -17.15
CA GLY A 442 -1.67 -7.02 -18.02
C GLY A 442 -2.83 -6.31 -18.75
N THR A 443 -3.23 -5.11 -18.35
CA THR A 443 -4.33 -4.36 -18.99
C THR A 443 -3.84 -3.14 -19.78
N VAL A 444 -4.57 -2.72 -20.81
CA VAL A 444 -4.33 -1.44 -21.48
C VAL A 444 -5.18 -0.41 -20.76
N LEU A 445 -4.53 0.62 -20.20
CA LEU A 445 -5.26 1.62 -19.42
C LEU A 445 -6.15 2.47 -20.33
N GLN A 446 -7.33 2.81 -19.82
CA GLN A 446 -8.30 3.64 -20.51
C GLN A 446 -8.46 5.00 -19.81
N THR A 447 -8.45 6.08 -20.57
CA THR A 447 -8.78 7.41 -20.07
C THR A 447 -10.05 7.88 -20.77
N VAL A 448 -11.06 8.23 -19.98
CA VAL A 448 -12.32 8.77 -20.47
C VAL A 448 -12.57 10.17 -19.92
N GLU A 449 -13.41 10.92 -20.62
CA GLU A 449 -14.09 12.09 -20.08
C GLU A 449 -15.60 11.85 -20.15
N THR A 450 -16.35 12.38 -19.19
CA THR A 450 -17.81 12.23 -19.17
C THR A 450 -18.53 13.55 -18.97
N ARG A 451 -19.82 13.53 -19.29
CA ARG A 451 -20.78 14.59 -18.92
C ARG A 451 -21.98 13.99 -18.21
N THR A 452 -22.51 14.74 -17.26
CA THR A 452 -23.68 14.37 -16.49
C THR A 452 -24.98 14.52 -17.29
N VAL A 453 -25.91 13.57 -17.12
CA VAL A 453 -27.28 13.60 -17.65
C VAL A 453 -28.26 13.08 -16.61
N ASN A 454 -29.35 13.81 -16.35
CA ASN A 454 -30.43 13.32 -15.50
C ASN A 454 -31.34 12.35 -16.26
N ARG A 455 -31.67 11.23 -15.62
CA ARG A 455 -32.48 10.16 -16.20
C ARG A 455 -33.48 9.63 -15.19
N GLU A 456 -34.64 9.21 -15.69
CA GLU A 456 -35.50 8.27 -14.98
C GLU A 456 -35.13 6.87 -15.47
N ILE A 457 -34.75 5.97 -14.55
CA ILE A 457 -34.38 4.60 -14.89
C ILE A 457 -35.28 3.60 -14.17
N SER A 458 -35.29 2.37 -14.68
CA SER A 458 -35.84 1.23 -13.94
C SER A 458 -34.80 0.10 -13.91
N LEU A 459 -34.42 -0.33 -12.70
CA LEU A 459 -33.55 -1.46 -12.49
C LEU A 459 -34.33 -2.61 -11.85
N PRO A 460 -34.12 -3.86 -12.28
CA PRO A 460 -34.84 -5.01 -11.73
C PRO A 460 -34.35 -5.35 -10.31
N PRO A 461 -35.14 -6.14 -9.54
CA PRO A 461 -34.64 -6.80 -8.33
C PRO A 461 -33.34 -7.56 -8.58
N GLY A 462 -32.49 -7.61 -7.56
CA GLY A 462 -31.11 -8.12 -7.61
C GLY A 462 -30.08 -7.08 -8.06
N SER A 463 -30.49 -5.84 -8.32
CA SER A 463 -29.57 -4.71 -8.49
C SER A 463 -29.08 -4.24 -7.12
N PHE A 464 -27.95 -3.52 -7.06
CA PHE A 464 -27.30 -3.19 -5.80
C PHE A 464 -27.37 -1.70 -5.49
N TRP A 465 -27.60 -1.39 -4.22
CA TRP A 465 -27.55 -0.05 -3.64
C TRP A 465 -26.34 0.05 -2.72
N VAL A 466 -25.46 1.01 -3.01
CA VAL A 466 -24.26 1.30 -2.21
C VAL A 466 -24.40 2.70 -1.65
N SER A 467 -24.91 2.82 -0.42
CA SER A 467 -24.97 4.12 0.26
C SER A 467 -23.58 4.73 0.37
N THR A 468 -23.46 6.03 0.16
CA THR A 468 -22.18 6.69 0.38
C THR A 468 -21.90 6.97 1.85
N ARG A 469 -22.86 6.78 2.76
CA ARG A 469 -22.75 7.09 4.20
C ARG A 469 -22.07 5.98 4.98
N GLN A 470 -20.82 5.67 4.64
CA GLN A 470 -20.06 4.60 5.28
C GLN A 470 -18.54 4.87 5.26
N LYS A 471 -17.82 4.29 6.24
CA LYS A 471 -16.38 4.52 6.46
C LYS A 471 -15.53 4.27 5.20
N ASN A 472 -15.78 3.17 4.50
CA ASN A 472 -14.90 2.72 3.40
C ASN A 472 -15.28 3.28 2.02
N ILE A 473 -16.22 4.24 1.95
CA ILE A 473 -16.76 4.72 0.66
C ILE A 473 -15.70 5.39 -0.25
N GLY A 474 -14.62 5.93 0.32
CA GLY A 474 -13.54 6.55 -0.46
C GLY A 474 -12.94 5.62 -1.52
N LEU A 475 -12.97 4.30 -1.29
CA LEU A 475 -12.57 3.28 -2.27
C LEU A 475 -13.53 3.24 -3.47
N ALA A 476 -14.84 3.36 -3.24
CA ALA A 476 -15.83 3.40 -4.31
C ALA A 476 -15.76 4.72 -5.10
N PHE A 477 -15.49 5.86 -4.46
CA PHE A 477 -15.29 7.13 -5.17
C PHE A 477 -14.16 7.04 -6.19
N ASN A 478 -13.04 6.42 -5.84
CA ASN A 478 -11.93 6.23 -6.77
C ASN A 478 -12.23 5.13 -7.81
N ALA A 479 -12.90 4.04 -7.41
CA ALA A 479 -13.14 2.90 -8.30
C ALA A 479 -14.28 3.10 -9.31
N LEU A 480 -15.33 3.87 -8.95
CA LEU A 480 -16.56 4.01 -9.73
C LEU A 480 -16.65 5.32 -10.50
N GLU A 481 -15.86 6.35 -10.18
CA GLU A 481 -15.86 7.58 -10.97
C GLU A 481 -14.98 7.40 -12.23
N PRO A 482 -15.54 7.43 -13.46
CA PRO A 482 -14.85 6.96 -14.68
C PRO A 482 -13.53 7.68 -15.01
N GLU A 483 -13.43 8.97 -14.69
CA GLU A 483 -12.23 9.78 -14.97
C GLU A 483 -11.10 9.60 -13.96
N ASN A 484 -11.37 8.94 -12.82
CA ASN A 484 -10.31 8.65 -11.87
C ASN A 484 -9.32 7.68 -12.51
N ILE A 485 -8.02 7.98 -12.39
CA ILE A 485 -6.94 7.18 -12.99
C ILE A 485 -6.92 5.73 -12.47
N ASP A 486 -7.54 5.45 -11.32
CA ASP A 486 -7.63 4.15 -10.68
C ASP A 486 -9.03 3.53 -10.79
N SER A 487 -9.89 4.07 -11.63
CA SER A 487 -11.25 3.56 -11.80
C SER A 487 -11.30 2.18 -12.47
N TYR A 488 -12.42 1.48 -12.28
CA TYR A 488 -12.73 0.26 -13.02
C TYR A 488 -12.83 0.50 -14.52
N VAL A 489 -13.12 1.73 -14.96
CA VAL A 489 -13.05 2.11 -16.37
C VAL A 489 -11.60 2.14 -16.82
N THR A 490 -10.72 2.79 -16.07
CA THR A 490 -9.30 2.88 -16.43
C THR A 490 -8.62 1.52 -16.52
N PHE A 491 -9.03 0.55 -15.71
CA PHE A 491 -8.50 -0.80 -15.81
C PHE A 491 -9.18 -1.69 -16.87
N GLY A 492 -10.20 -1.18 -17.56
CA GLY A 492 -10.98 -1.93 -18.56
C GLY A 492 -11.90 -2.99 -17.94
N ILE A 493 -12.17 -2.91 -16.63
CA ILE A 493 -13.14 -3.78 -15.94
C ILE A 493 -14.56 -3.37 -16.36
N ILE A 494 -14.80 -2.07 -16.51
CA ILE A 494 -15.99 -1.51 -17.16
C ILE A 494 -15.53 -0.82 -18.45
N PRO A 495 -15.44 -1.55 -19.58
CA PRO A 495 -15.00 -0.94 -20.84
C PRO A 495 -16.05 0.04 -21.36
N LEU A 496 -15.60 1.20 -21.84
CA LEU A 496 -16.48 2.23 -22.41
C LEU A 496 -15.93 2.81 -23.72
N GLU A 497 -16.79 3.00 -24.71
CA GLU A 497 -16.50 3.73 -25.94
C GLU A 497 -17.04 5.17 -25.89
N GLU A 498 -16.57 6.02 -26.80
CA GLU A 498 -17.13 7.36 -26.95
C GLU A 498 -18.63 7.26 -27.27
N ASN A 499 -19.45 8.06 -26.59
CA ASN A 499 -20.92 8.07 -26.65
C ASN A 499 -21.64 6.96 -25.87
N ASP A 500 -20.92 6.08 -25.17
CA ASP A 500 -21.54 5.14 -24.23
C ASP A 500 -22.13 5.86 -23.00
N GLU A 501 -23.16 5.27 -22.41
CA GLU A 501 -23.69 5.63 -21.09
C GLU A 501 -23.05 4.71 -20.05
N TYR A 502 -22.43 5.30 -19.03
CA TYR A 502 -21.79 4.57 -17.94
C TYR A 502 -22.85 3.77 -17.15
N PRO A 503 -22.64 2.47 -16.88
CA PRO A 503 -23.70 1.62 -16.34
C PRO A 503 -23.89 1.74 -14.82
N ILE A 504 -23.06 2.50 -14.12
CA ILE A 504 -23.21 2.75 -12.68
C ILE A 504 -23.81 4.14 -12.49
N PHE A 505 -24.95 4.18 -11.81
CA PHE A 505 -25.74 5.40 -11.67
C PHE A 505 -25.53 6.03 -10.30
N ARG A 506 -25.70 7.35 -10.24
CA ARG A 506 -25.59 8.14 -9.01
C ARG A 506 -26.97 8.59 -8.58
N VAL A 507 -27.39 8.22 -7.38
CA VAL A 507 -28.61 8.74 -6.77
C VAL A 507 -28.25 10.01 -6.02
N MET A 508 -28.84 11.13 -6.40
CA MET A 508 -28.60 12.41 -5.74
C MET A 508 -29.62 12.63 -4.62
N GLY A 509 -29.15 13.20 -3.50
CA GLY A 509 -29.95 13.51 -2.30
C GLY A 509 -30.67 14.83 -2.36
#